data_AF-A0A7R9MT18-F1
#
_entry.id   AF-A0A7R9MT18-F1
#
_cell.length_a   1.000
_cell.length_b   1.000
_cell.length_c   1.000
_cell.angle_alpha   90.00
_cell.angle_beta   90.00
_cell.angle_gamma   90.00
#
_symmetry.space_group_name_H-M   'P 1'
#
loop_
_entity.id
_entity.type
_entity.pdbx_description
1 polymer ?
#
loop_
_entity_poly.entity_id
_entity_poly.type
_entity_poly.pdbx_seq_one_letter_code
_entity_poly.pdbx_strand_id
1 'polypeptide(L)'
;KDNKSDAITEDGIEDAFDVIAELQESVRTGLWIGDCFIYTNGVNRLNYFVGGEIVTIAHLDRTMYLLGYIPRENRLYLGDKELNIVSYSLLLSVLEYQTAVMRTDFEAADQILPSIPKEQRTRVAHFLEKQGFKAQALAVSTDPEHRFDLAVQLSDTKIAFQLALEAQNEHKWKQLAELAISLAQFDLAQQCLHNAQDF
;
A
#
# COMPACT_ATOMS: atom_id res chain seq x y z
N LYS A 1 -37.31 -17.25 20.84
CA LYS A 1 -37.53 -16.60 19.53
C LYS A 1 -38.09 -15.23 19.86
N ASP A 2 -37.21 -14.34 20.31
CA ASP A 2 -37.63 -12.99 20.69
C ASP A 2 -37.30 -12.06 19.53
N ASN A 3 -38.37 -11.62 18.91
CA ASN A 3 -38.41 -10.64 17.84
C ASN A 3 -38.03 -9.30 18.49
N LYS A 4 -36.74 -9.02 18.64
CA LYS A 4 -36.27 -7.63 18.78
C LYS A 4 -36.58 -6.99 17.43
N SER A 5 -37.73 -6.35 17.34
CA SER A 5 -37.95 -5.34 16.32
C SER A 5 -36.75 -4.41 16.36
N ASP A 6 -36.05 -4.26 15.24
CA ASP A 6 -35.12 -3.16 14.97
C ASP A 6 -35.87 -1.86 15.26
N ALA A 7 -35.84 -1.43 16.51
CA ALA A 7 -36.62 -0.30 16.98
C ALA A 7 -35.90 0.92 16.45
N ILE A 8 -36.43 1.49 15.37
CA ILE A 8 -35.98 2.77 14.83
C ILE A 8 -36.03 3.78 15.98
N THR A 9 -34.86 4.21 16.46
CA THR A 9 -34.72 5.21 17.52
C THR A 9 -34.80 6.61 16.92
N GLU A 10 -34.72 7.66 17.76
CA GLU A 10 -34.59 9.04 17.25
C GLU A 10 -33.33 9.24 16.41
N ASP A 11 -32.28 8.44 16.68
CA ASP A 11 -31.01 8.43 15.95
C ASP A 11 -31.04 7.49 14.72
N GLY A 12 -32.16 6.78 14.49
CA GLY A 12 -32.36 5.88 13.35
C GLY A 12 -32.11 4.41 13.67
N ILE A 13 -31.57 3.67 12.69
CA ILE A 13 -31.21 2.25 12.84
C ILE A 13 -29.71 2.20 13.10
N GLU A 14 -29.32 1.78 14.30
CA GLU A 14 -27.91 1.72 14.73
C GLU A 14 -27.06 0.86 13.77
N ASP A 15 -27.60 -0.27 13.32
CA ASP A 15 -26.93 -1.21 12.42
C ASP A 15 -26.95 -0.80 10.92
N ALA A 16 -27.40 0.41 10.59
CA ALA A 16 -27.44 0.87 9.19
C ALA A 16 -26.06 1.30 8.66
N PHE A 17 -25.13 1.66 9.54
CA PHE A 17 -23.79 2.14 9.17
C PHE A 17 -22.72 1.61 10.12
N ASP A 18 -21.62 1.14 9.54
CA ASP A 18 -20.40 0.83 10.28
C ASP A 18 -19.37 1.94 10.08
N VAL A 19 -18.75 2.39 11.17
CA VAL A 19 -17.62 3.33 11.10
C VAL A 19 -16.38 2.57 10.64
N ILE A 20 -16.00 2.76 9.38
CA ILE A 20 -14.83 2.08 8.79
C ILE A 20 -13.51 2.75 9.22
N ALA A 21 -13.47 4.10 9.25
CA ALA A 21 -12.26 4.85 9.58
C ALA A 21 -12.57 6.28 10.01
N GLU A 22 -11.67 6.85 10.81
CA GLU A 22 -11.66 8.26 11.19
C GLU A 22 -10.29 8.86 10.83
N LEU A 23 -10.30 10.02 10.16
CA LEU A 23 -9.08 10.71 9.70
C LEU A 23 -8.98 12.09 10.34
N GLN A 24 -7.84 12.36 10.97
CA GLN A 24 -7.51 13.68 11.51
C GLN A 24 -6.92 14.61 10.42
N GLU A 25 -7.60 14.73 9.27
CA GLU A 25 -7.23 15.69 8.21
C GLU A 25 -8.37 16.64 7.88
N SER A 26 -8.04 17.92 7.66
CA SER A 26 -9.00 18.91 7.15
C SER A 26 -9.14 18.76 5.64
N VAL A 27 -10.17 18.03 5.21
CA VAL A 27 -10.52 17.84 3.79
C VAL A 27 -11.14 19.12 3.22
N ARG A 28 -10.63 19.60 2.08
CA ARG A 28 -11.17 20.75 1.34
C ARG A 28 -12.13 20.32 0.25
N THR A 29 -11.70 19.40 -0.59
CA THR A 29 -12.53 18.75 -1.63
C THR A 29 -12.21 17.28 -1.67
N GLY A 30 -13.20 16.46 -1.97
CA GLY A 30 -13.04 15.02 -2.09
C GLY A 30 -13.94 14.44 -3.16
N LEU A 31 -13.54 13.31 -3.72
CA LEU A 31 -14.35 12.47 -4.60
C LEU A 31 -14.00 11.01 -4.40
N TRP A 32 -14.95 10.13 -4.71
CA TRP A 32 -14.76 8.69 -4.67
C TRP A 32 -14.42 8.13 -6.05
N ILE A 33 -13.44 7.23 -6.11
CA ILE A 33 -13.17 6.36 -7.27
C ILE A 33 -13.13 4.94 -6.73
N GLY A 34 -14.21 4.19 -6.93
CA GLY A 34 -14.41 2.93 -6.22
C GLY A 34 -14.43 3.16 -4.70
N ASP A 35 -13.63 2.40 -3.97
CA ASP A 35 -13.51 2.51 -2.50
C ASP A 35 -12.37 3.45 -2.07
N CYS A 36 -11.71 4.12 -3.03
CA CYS A 36 -10.68 5.10 -2.74
C CYS A 36 -11.30 6.49 -2.62
N PHE A 37 -11.08 7.16 -1.49
CA PHE A 37 -11.46 8.56 -1.31
C PHE A 37 -10.30 9.48 -1.66
N ILE A 38 -10.37 10.17 -2.79
CA ILE A 38 -9.34 11.09 -3.28
C ILE A 38 -9.70 12.48 -2.77
N TYR A 39 -8.76 13.21 -2.19
CA TYR A 39 -9.06 14.51 -1.59
C TYR A 39 -7.86 15.47 -1.57
N THR A 40 -8.17 16.77 -1.50
CA THR A 40 -7.20 17.80 -1.14
C THR A 40 -7.38 18.22 0.30
N ASN A 41 -6.28 18.51 1.01
CA ASN A 41 -6.34 18.86 2.43
C ASN A 41 -5.92 20.32 2.72
N GLY A 42 -6.04 20.72 3.99
CA GLY A 42 -5.72 22.06 4.51
C GLY A 42 -4.27 22.52 4.30
N VAL A 43 -3.34 21.59 4.13
CA VAL A 43 -1.90 21.86 3.92
C VAL A 43 -1.48 21.71 2.46
N ASN A 44 -2.43 21.84 1.53
CA ASN A 44 -2.19 21.77 0.08
C ASN A 44 -1.57 20.44 -0.36
N ARG A 45 -2.00 19.31 0.20
CA ARG A 45 -1.66 17.98 -0.31
C ARG A 45 -2.83 17.40 -1.09
N LEU A 46 -2.51 16.70 -2.16
CA LEU A 46 -3.41 15.82 -2.88
C LEU A 46 -3.14 14.38 -2.41
N ASN A 47 -4.12 13.79 -1.75
CA ASN A 47 -4.04 12.49 -1.13
C ASN A 47 -5.16 11.58 -1.66
N TYR A 48 -5.00 10.28 -1.48
CA TYR A 48 -6.13 9.37 -1.46
C TYR A 48 -6.07 8.48 -0.23
N PHE A 49 -7.24 8.10 0.25
CA PHE A 49 -7.44 7.18 1.36
C PHE A 49 -8.00 5.86 0.83
N VAL A 50 -7.40 4.74 1.21
CA VAL A 50 -7.89 3.39 0.92
C VAL A 50 -7.47 2.44 2.04
N GLY A 51 -8.42 1.70 2.60
CA GLY A 51 -8.12 0.64 3.58
C GLY A 51 -7.34 1.10 4.81
N GLY A 52 -7.64 2.28 5.36
CA GLY A 52 -6.92 2.82 6.52
C GLY A 52 -5.64 3.59 6.16
N GLU A 53 -5.16 3.51 4.92
CA GLU A 53 -3.92 4.14 4.50
C GLU A 53 -4.15 5.45 3.74
N ILE A 54 -3.43 6.50 4.14
CA ILE A 54 -3.34 7.74 3.39
C ILE A 54 -2.11 7.69 2.49
N VAL A 55 -2.33 7.95 1.22
CA VAL A 55 -1.29 7.95 0.21
C VAL A 55 -1.25 9.32 -0.49
N THR A 56 -0.10 10.01 -0.35
CA THR A 56 0.13 11.28 -1.02
C THR A 56 0.41 11.08 -2.50
N ILE A 57 -0.38 11.72 -3.37
CA ILE A 57 -0.14 11.80 -4.81
C ILE A 57 0.83 12.95 -5.10
N ALA A 58 0.57 14.13 -4.53
CA ALA A 58 1.36 15.33 -4.78
C ALA A 58 1.27 16.35 -3.65
N HIS A 59 2.33 17.17 -3.54
CA HIS A 59 2.31 18.42 -2.79
C HIS A 59 1.98 19.55 -3.77
N LEU A 60 0.97 20.34 -3.44
CA LEU A 60 0.48 21.44 -4.28
C LEU A 60 1.13 22.74 -3.82
N ASP A 61 1.53 23.57 -4.78
CA ASP A 61 2.10 24.90 -4.55
C ASP A 61 1.06 25.92 -4.06
N ARG A 62 -0.21 25.67 -4.38
CA ARG A 62 -1.36 26.52 -4.07
C ARG A 62 -2.59 25.70 -3.71
N THR A 63 -3.64 26.38 -3.28
CA THR A 63 -4.93 25.73 -3.05
C THR A 63 -5.57 25.33 -4.38
N MET A 64 -5.81 24.03 -4.54
CA MET A 64 -6.48 23.44 -5.69
C MET A 64 -7.73 22.67 -5.23
N TYR A 65 -8.73 22.61 -6.11
CA TYR A 65 -10.01 21.94 -5.91
C TYR A 65 -10.17 20.83 -6.93
N LEU A 66 -10.63 19.65 -6.49
CA LEU A 66 -10.88 18.52 -7.38
C LEU A 66 -12.01 18.85 -8.37
N LEU A 67 -11.74 18.63 -9.66
CA LEU A 67 -12.73 18.79 -10.74
C LEU A 67 -13.32 17.45 -11.16
N GLY A 68 -12.51 16.39 -11.14
CA GLY A 68 -12.95 15.06 -11.52
C GLY A 68 -11.80 14.16 -11.96
N TYR A 69 -12.13 12.89 -12.18
CA TYR A 69 -11.21 11.87 -12.68
C TYR A 69 -11.67 11.36 -14.04
N ILE A 70 -10.74 11.21 -14.98
CA ILE A 70 -11.00 10.66 -16.31
C ILE A 70 -10.30 9.30 -16.41
N PRO A 71 -11.04 8.18 -16.25
CA PRO A 71 -10.48 6.82 -16.27
C PRO A 71 -9.70 6.48 -17.53
N ARG A 72 -10.22 6.89 -18.69
CA ARG A 72 -9.59 6.63 -20.00
C ARG A 72 -8.17 7.19 -20.10
N GLU A 73 -7.89 8.26 -19.37
CA GLU A 73 -6.59 8.93 -19.39
C GLU A 73 -5.74 8.66 -18.14
N ASN A 74 -6.29 7.94 -17.15
CA ASN A 74 -5.67 7.78 -15.82
C ASN A 74 -5.25 9.12 -15.20
N ARG A 75 -6.13 10.13 -15.32
CA ARG A 75 -5.83 11.51 -14.91
C ARG A 75 -6.89 12.08 -13.98
N LEU A 76 -6.41 12.65 -12.90
CA LEU A 76 -7.18 13.47 -11.97
C LEU A 76 -6.97 14.94 -12.30
N TYR A 77 -8.05 15.70 -12.42
CA TYR A 77 -8.02 17.13 -12.75
C TYR A 77 -8.37 17.98 -11.55
N LEU A 78 -7.63 19.08 -11.39
CA LEU A 78 -7.83 20.07 -10.35
C LEU A 78 -7.85 21.47 -10.95
N GLY A 79 -8.63 22.35 -10.33
CA GLY A 79 -8.71 23.77 -10.69
C GLY A 79 -8.39 24.67 -9.50
N ASP A 80 -7.75 25.81 -9.74
CA ASP A 80 -7.67 26.89 -8.75
C ASP A 80 -8.73 27.98 -8.99
N LYS A 81 -8.74 28.98 -8.11
CA LYS A 81 -9.63 30.15 -8.18
C LYS A 81 -9.41 31.04 -9.42
N GLU A 82 -8.26 30.90 -10.09
CA GLU A 82 -7.89 31.64 -11.29
C GLU A 82 -8.24 30.86 -12.56
N LEU A 83 -8.95 29.73 -12.43
CA LEU A 83 -9.32 28.80 -13.50
C LEU A 83 -8.12 28.12 -14.16
N ASN A 84 -6.96 28.07 -13.49
CA ASN A 84 -5.85 27.25 -13.95
C ASN A 84 -6.18 25.78 -13.70
N ILE A 85 -6.03 24.94 -14.72
CA ILE A 85 -6.27 23.50 -14.64
C ILE A 85 -4.93 22.75 -14.61
N VAL A 86 -4.77 21.88 -13.62
CA VAL A 86 -3.62 20.96 -13.50
C VAL A 86 -4.15 19.54 -13.49
N SER A 87 -3.36 18.60 -14.01
CA SER A 87 -3.68 17.18 -13.93
C SER A 87 -2.55 16.37 -13.33
N TYR A 88 -2.91 15.35 -12.57
CA TYR A 88 -1.99 14.36 -11.99
C TYR A 88 -2.31 12.97 -12.54
N SER A 89 -1.25 12.20 -12.80
CA SER A 89 -1.39 10.79 -13.16
C SER A 89 -1.80 9.98 -11.93
N LEU A 90 -2.90 9.24 -12.06
CA LEU A 90 -3.41 8.33 -11.05
C LEU A 90 -3.99 7.14 -11.79
N LEU A 91 -3.35 5.97 -11.67
CA LEU A 91 -3.76 4.79 -12.45
C LEU A 91 -4.99 4.15 -11.81
N LEU A 92 -6.04 3.96 -12.62
CA LEU A 92 -7.23 3.25 -12.17
C LEU A 92 -6.88 1.84 -11.71
N SER A 93 -6.01 1.14 -12.43
CA SER A 93 -5.60 -0.23 -12.09
C SER A 93 -4.96 -0.35 -10.72
N VAL A 94 -4.23 0.68 -10.25
CA VAL A 94 -3.67 0.68 -8.89
C VAL A 94 -4.76 0.87 -7.85
N LEU A 95 -5.72 1.76 -8.08
CA LEU A 95 -6.85 1.97 -7.18
C LEU A 95 -7.75 0.72 -7.10
N GLU A 96 -8.03 0.10 -8.24
CA GLU A 96 -8.82 -1.13 -8.32
C GLU A 96 -8.11 -2.30 -7.64
N TYR A 97 -6.79 -2.44 -7.83
CA TYR A 97 -6.01 -3.46 -7.14
C TYR A 97 -6.04 -3.27 -5.62
N GLN A 98 -5.81 -2.04 -5.14
CA GLN A 98 -5.86 -1.75 -3.70
C GLN A 98 -7.26 -2.02 -3.13
N THR A 99 -8.31 -1.67 -3.87
CA THR A 99 -9.70 -1.96 -3.50
C THR A 99 -9.97 -3.46 -3.43
N ALA A 100 -9.53 -4.24 -4.42
CA ALA A 100 -9.70 -5.69 -4.44
C ALA A 100 -8.98 -6.36 -3.24
N VAL A 101 -7.75 -5.93 -2.94
CA VAL A 101 -7.00 -6.38 -1.76
C VAL A 101 -7.76 -6.06 -0.47
N MET A 102 -8.33 -4.86 -0.34
CA MET A 102 -9.09 -4.51 0.87
C MET A 102 -10.36 -5.33 1.05
N ARG A 103 -10.95 -5.79 -0.05
CA ARG A 103 -12.08 -6.72 -0.04
C ARG A 103 -11.65 -8.17 0.13
N THR A 104 -10.35 -8.44 0.33
CA THR A 104 -9.76 -9.78 0.37
C THR A 104 -9.99 -10.62 -0.90
N ASP A 105 -10.32 -9.95 -2.01
CA ASP A 105 -10.52 -10.55 -3.32
C ASP A 105 -9.19 -10.60 -4.08
N PHE A 106 -8.35 -11.55 -3.69
CA PHE A 106 -7.04 -11.74 -4.31
C PHE A 106 -7.14 -12.28 -5.74
N GLU A 107 -8.23 -12.96 -6.10
CA GLU A 107 -8.44 -13.45 -7.47
C GLU A 107 -8.61 -12.27 -8.44
N ALA A 108 -9.44 -11.29 -8.08
CA ALA A 108 -9.56 -10.06 -8.85
C ALA A 108 -8.24 -9.26 -8.85
N ALA A 109 -7.56 -9.17 -7.70
CA ALA A 109 -6.27 -8.47 -7.60
C ALA A 109 -5.22 -9.08 -8.56
N ASP A 110 -5.12 -10.40 -8.63
CA ASP A 110 -4.18 -11.11 -9.50
C ASP A 110 -4.49 -10.91 -10.99
N GLN A 111 -5.76 -10.75 -11.37
CA GLN A 111 -6.15 -10.40 -12.73
C GLN A 111 -5.79 -8.95 -13.10
N ILE A 112 -5.82 -8.04 -12.14
CA ILE A 112 -5.50 -6.62 -12.34
C ILE A 112 -3.98 -6.39 -12.35
N LEU A 113 -3.22 -7.14 -11.56
CA LEU A 113 -1.77 -6.95 -11.36
C LEU A 113 -0.95 -6.83 -12.68
N PRO A 114 -1.20 -7.62 -13.74
CA PRO A 114 -0.50 -7.49 -15.02
C PRO A 114 -0.68 -6.12 -15.69
N SER A 115 -1.80 -5.44 -15.44
CA SER A 115 -2.09 -4.11 -15.98
C SER A 115 -1.34 -2.97 -15.25
N ILE A 116 -0.77 -3.25 -14.07
CA ILE A 116 -0.01 -2.28 -13.29
C ILE A 116 1.44 -2.22 -13.81
N PRO A 117 1.92 -1.04 -14.25
CA PRO A 117 3.29 -0.85 -14.70
C PRO A 117 4.30 -1.20 -13.60
N LYS A 118 5.48 -1.72 -14.01
CA LYS A 118 6.51 -2.17 -13.06
C LYS A 118 6.99 -1.06 -12.14
N GLU A 119 7.00 0.18 -12.62
CA GLU A 119 7.40 1.36 -11.85
C GLU A 119 6.50 1.61 -10.64
N GLN A 120 5.24 1.14 -10.68
CA GLN A 120 4.30 1.30 -9.57
C GLN A 120 4.19 0.06 -8.67
N ARG A 121 4.83 -1.05 -9.04
CA ARG A 121 4.75 -2.32 -8.29
C ARG A 121 5.36 -2.22 -6.90
N THR A 122 6.46 -1.51 -6.73
CA THR A 122 7.04 -1.28 -5.39
C THR A 122 6.06 -0.53 -4.47
N ARG A 123 5.32 0.46 -5.01
CA ARG A 123 4.29 1.18 -4.22
C ARG A 123 3.14 0.25 -3.81
N VAL A 124 2.70 -0.62 -4.72
CA VAL A 124 1.68 -1.63 -4.45
C VAL A 124 2.17 -2.65 -3.42
N ALA A 125 3.43 -3.06 -3.50
CA ALA A 125 4.03 -3.96 -2.53
C ALA A 125 4.08 -3.36 -1.12
N HIS A 126 4.46 -2.08 -0.98
CA HIS A 126 4.40 -1.40 0.32
C HIS A 126 2.97 -1.30 0.85
N PHE A 127 1.98 -1.08 -0.01
CA PHE A 127 0.58 -1.12 0.40
C PHE A 127 0.21 -2.50 0.96
N LEU A 128 0.53 -3.58 0.24
CA LEU A 128 0.29 -4.96 0.70
C LEU A 128 0.98 -5.26 2.03
N GLU A 129 2.24 -4.85 2.19
CA GLU A 129 3.01 -5.02 3.44
C GLU A 129 2.31 -4.36 4.63
N LYS A 130 1.86 -3.11 4.46
CA LYS A 130 1.15 -2.37 5.51
C LYS A 130 -0.20 -2.99 5.87
N GLN A 131 -0.89 -3.57 4.89
CA GLN A 131 -2.11 -4.35 5.12
C GLN A 131 -1.84 -5.74 5.74
N GLY A 132 -0.56 -6.10 5.94
CA GLY A 132 -0.16 -7.38 6.54
C GLY A 132 0.05 -8.52 5.55
N PHE A 133 -0.17 -8.29 4.24
CA PHE A 133 -0.02 -9.28 3.17
C PHE A 133 1.43 -9.37 2.67
N LYS A 134 2.35 -9.69 3.59
CA LYS A 134 3.80 -9.69 3.33
C LYS A 134 4.23 -10.67 2.25
N ALA A 135 3.60 -11.85 2.17
CA ALA A 135 3.92 -12.86 1.15
C ALA A 135 3.57 -12.37 -0.26
N GLN A 136 2.39 -11.76 -0.41
CA GLN A 136 1.95 -11.13 -1.65
C GLN A 136 2.82 -9.91 -1.98
N ALA A 137 3.18 -9.09 -0.97
CA ALA A 137 4.10 -7.98 -1.14
C ALA A 137 5.45 -8.43 -1.70
N LEU A 138 5.99 -9.56 -1.22
CA LEU A 138 7.26 -10.12 -1.70
C LEU A 138 7.18 -10.55 -3.16
N ALA A 139 6.05 -11.11 -3.59
CA ALA A 139 5.81 -11.54 -4.96
C ALA A 139 5.64 -10.36 -5.94
N VAL A 140 5.07 -9.26 -5.46
CA VAL A 140 4.80 -8.06 -6.28
C VAL A 140 5.99 -7.12 -6.34
N SER A 141 6.75 -7.00 -5.25
CA SER A 141 7.87 -6.05 -5.16
C SER A 141 8.94 -6.35 -6.20
N THR A 142 9.41 -5.29 -6.85
CA THR A 142 10.53 -5.35 -7.81
C THR A 142 11.82 -4.81 -7.23
N ASP A 143 11.78 -4.23 -6.03
CA ASP A 143 12.95 -3.65 -5.36
C ASP A 143 13.70 -4.71 -4.54
N PRO A 144 14.99 -5.00 -4.84
CA PRO A 144 15.76 -6.01 -4.10
C PRO A 144 15.93 -5.70 -2.61
N GLU A 145 15.95 -4.42 -2.21
CA GLU A 145 16.05 -4.03 -0.79
C GLU A 145 14.77 -4.40 -0.06
N HIS A 146 13.64 -3.89 -0.54
CA HIS A 146 12.33 -4.20 0.02
C HIS A 146 12.03 -5.71 0.04
N ARG A 147 12.38 -6.44 -1.03
CA ARG A 147 12.21 -7.89 -1.08
C ARG A 147 13.06 -8.62 -0.04
N PHE A 148 14.28 -8.15 0.23
CA PHE A 148 15.14 -8.75 1.24
C PHE A 148 14.51 -8.58 2.63
N ASP A 149 14.08 -7.36 2.96
CA ASP A 149 13.40 -7.07 4.23
C ASP A 149 12.14 -7.92 4.41
N LEU A 150 11.32 -8.03 3.36
CA LEU A 150 10.12 -8.88 3.38
C LEU A 150 10.46 -10.36 3.56
N ALA A 151 11.49 -10.87 2.87
CA ALA A 151 11.91 -12.27 3.00
C ALA A 151 12.42 -12.58 4.42
N VAL A 152 13.18 -11.65 5.02
CA VAL A 152 13.63 -11.75 6.42
C VAL A 152 12.43 -11.77 7.38
N GLN A 153 11.49 -10.84 7.20
CA GLN A 153 10.26 -10.78 8.02
C GLN A 153 9.38 -12.04 7.89
N LEU A 154 9.37 -12.68 6.72
CA LEU A 154 8.64 -13.92 6.45
C LEU A 154 9.40 -15.18 6.87
N SER A 155 10.63 -15.04 7.39
CA SER A 155 11.53 -16.17 7.68
C SER A 155 11.83 -17.04 6.44
N ASP A 156 11.74 -16.47 5.22
CA ASP A 156 12.14 -17.16 3.99
C ASP A 156 13.64 -17.01 3.77
N THR A 157 14.39 -17.92 4.38
CA THR A 157 15.85 -17.90 4.33
C THR A 157 16.41 -18.18 2.95
N LYS A 158 15.66 -18.82 2.05
CA LYS A 158 16.12 -19.13 0.69
C LYS A 158 16.14 -17.87 -0.18
N ILE A 159 15.03 -17.14 -0.20
CA ILE A 159 14.93 -15.89 -0.96
C ILE A 159 15.87 -14.83 -0.37
N ALA A 160 15.92 -14.72 0.97
CA ALA A 160 16.83 -13.79 1.63
C ALA A 160 18.30 -14.09 1.32
N PHE A 161 18.71 -15.36 1.30
CA PHE A 161 20.07 -15.76 0.92
C PHE A 161 20.42 -15.39 -0.51
N GLN A 162 19.52 -15.67 -1.46
CA GLN A 162 19.75 -15.31 -2.86
C GLN A 162 19.90 -13.79 -3.04
N LEU A 163 19.04 -12.99 -2.40
CA LEU A 163 19.10 -11.53 -2.46
C LEU A 163 20.35 -10.97 -1.77
N ALA A 164 20.80 -11.57 -0.66
CA ALA A 164 22.05 -11.19 0.00
C ALA A 164 23.28 -11.50 -0.88
N LEU A 165 23.25 -12.62 -1.59
CA LEU A 165 24.31 -13.03 -2.52
C LEU A 165 24.43 -12.10 -3.73
N GLU A 166 23.30 -11.65 -4.28
CA GLU A 166 23.26 -10.66 -5.36
C GLU A 166 23.71 -9.27 -4.88
N ALA A 167 23.34 -8.88 -3.66
CA ALA A 167 23.68 -7.56 -3.11
C ALA A 167 25.14 -7.44 -2.61
N GLN A 168 25.78 -8.55 -2.24
CA GLN A 168 27.14 -8.61 -1.66
C GLN A 168 27.37 -7.59 -0.54
N ASN A 169 26.39 -7.43 0.35
CA ASN A 169 26.41 -6.46 1.44
C ASN A 169 26.56 -7.16 2.80
N GLU A 170 27.59 -6.79 3.56
CA GLU A 170 27.88 -7.31 4.89
C GLU A 170 26.69 -7.19 5.86
N HIS A 171 25.98 -6.06 5.85
CA HIS A 171 24.85 -5.84 6.75
C HIS A 171 23.72 -6.86 6.52
N LYS A 172 23.41 -7.16 5.25
CA LYS A 172 22.39 -8.15 4.89
C LYS A 172 22.80 -9.56 5.31
N TRP A 173 24.08 -9.88 5.20
CA TRP A 173 24.60 -11.16 5.68
C TRP A 173 24.47 -11.30 7.19
N LYS A 174 24.75 -10.24 7.96
CA LYS A 174 24.54 -10.26 9.41
C LYS A 174 23.07 -10.45 9.79
N GLN A 175 22.16 -9.69 9.15
CA GLN A 175 20.72 -9.85 9.39
C GLN A 175 20.22 -11.26 9.05
N LEU A 176 20.68 -11.84 7.94
CA LEU A 176 20.33 -13.20 7.57
C LEU A 176 20.94 -14.25 8.53
N ALA A 177 22.15 -14.01 9.02
CA ALA A 177 22.79 -14.88 10.02
C ALA A 177 22.00 -14.89 11.33
N GLU A 178 21.59 -13.71 11.83
CA GLU A 178 20.75 -13.59 13.03
C GLU A 178 19.42 -14.34 12.86
N LEU A 179 18.77 -14.17 11.71
CA LEU A 179 17.56 -14.92 11.36
C LEU A 179 17.83 -16.44 11.34
N ALA A 180 18.89 -16.89 10.66
CA ALA A 180 19.24 -18.31 10.58
C ALA A 180 19.53 -18.91 11.96
N ILE A 181 20.20 -18.17 12.85
CA ILE A 181 20.43 -18.58 14.25
C ILE A 181 19.10 -18.72 14.98
N SER A 182 18.19 -17.76 14.82
CA SER A 182 16.87 -17.80 15.47
C SER A 182 16.02 -19.01 15.03
N LEU A 183 16.23 -19.47 13.79
CA LEU A 183 15.57 -20.65 13.20
C LEU A 183 16.36 -21.95 13.38
N ALA A 184 17.46 -21.94 14.13
CA ALA A 184 18.39 -23.07 14.33
C ALA A 184 18.98 -23.67 13.03
N GLN A 185 19.14 -22.85 11.99
CA GLN A 185 19.77 -23.21 10.71
C GLN A 185 21.27 -22.88 10.75
N PHE A 186 22.03 -23.64 11.55
CA PHE A 186 23.44 -23.34 11.83
C PHE A 186 24.35 -23.38 10.59
N ASP A 187 24.10 -24.28 9.64
CA ASP A 187 24.88 -24.35 8.40
C ASP A 187 24.75 -23.06 7.58
N LEU A 188 23.54 -22.49 7.53
CA LEU A 188 23.27 -21.24 6.84
C LEU A 188 23.86 -20.05 7.60
N ALA A 189 23.72 -20.03 8.93
CA ALA A 189 24.30 -18.99 9.77
C ALA A 189 25.83 -18.91 9.61
N GLN A 190 26.52 -20.07 9.60
CA GLN A 190 27.96 -20.13 9.40
C GLN A 190 28.38 -19.56 8.03
N GLN A 191 27.65 -19.91 6.96
CA GLN A 191 27.92 -19.37 5.63
C GLN A 191 27.70 -17.85 5.56
N CYS A 192 26.62 -17.35 6.18
CA CYS A 192 26.32 -15.93 6.21
C CYS A 192 27.38 -15.14 6.99
N LEU A 193 27.82 -15.63 8.16
CA LEU A 193 28.87 -14.99 8.97
C LEU A 193 30.22 -14.97 8.24
N HIS A 194 30.57 -16.04 7.54
CA HIS A 194 31.78 -16.09 6.72
C HIS A 194 31.73 -15.04 5.60
N ASN A 195 30.58 -14.90 4.93
CA ASN A 195 30.38 -13.89 3.89
C ASN A 195 30.30 -12.46 4.45
N ALA A 196 29.91 -12.30 5.73
CA ALA A 196 29.91 -11.02 6.43
C ALA A 196 31.29 -10.58 6.94
N GLN A 197 32.34 -11.38 6.73
CA GLN A 197 33.69 -11.17 7.28
C GLN A 197 33.71 -10.98 8.81
N ASP A 198 32.72 -11.54 9.51
CA ASP A 198 32.63 -11.50 10.96
C ASP A 198 33.37 -12.72 11.52
N PHE A 199 34.65 -12.53 11.85
CA PHE A 199 35.58 -13.58 12.33
C PHE A 199 35.49 -13.81 13.85
#